data_AF-A0A0A1SXF3-F1
#
_entry.id   AF-A0A0A1SXF3-F1
#
_cell.length_a   1.000
_cell.length_b   1.000
_cell.length_c   1.000
_cell.angle_alpha   90.00
_cell.angle_beta   90.00
_cell.angle_gamma   90.00
#
_symmetry.space_group_name_H-M   'P 1'
#
loop_
_entity.id
_entity.type
_entity.pdbx_description
1 polymer ?
#
loop_
_entity_poly.entity_id
_entity_poly.type
_entity_poly.pdbx_seq_one_letter_code
_entity_poly.pdbx_strand_id
1 'polypeptide(L)'
;MNGIVTIRAFGWFQSYKEKYFELLDDCQKPFYLLLCIQRWLSLVLGLTVAGMATVLTGIAVAIRGTNVSAGFIGIALVNMMTLSQTLASLLMFWTSLETSLGAGSRVRTFTEDTTVEDEPKEPVPEAWPQSGVVKFDNVTTCYSDFPALRNLSIEI
;
A
#
# COMPACT_ATOMS: atom_id res chain seq x y z
N MET A 1 -2.97 4.16 22.13
CA MET A 1 -2.28 4.00 23.44
C MET A 1 -3.25 3.80 24.61
N ASN A 2 -4.49 3.33 24.41
CA ASN A 2 -5.49 3.18 25.47
C ASN A 2 -5.62 1.71 25.95
N GLY A 3 -4.60 1.20 26.66
CA GLY A 3 -4.64 -0.19 27.15
C GLY A 3 -3.37 -0.70 27.82
N ILE A 4 -2.31 0.11 27.86
CA ILE A 4 -1.01 -0.30 28.43
C ILE A 4 -1.10 -0.58 29.94
N VAL A 5 -2.02 0.11 30.64
CA VAL A 5 -2.28 -0.07 32.07
C VAL A 5 -3.00 -1.39 32.32
N THR A 6 -4.00 -1.73 31.51
CA THR A 6 -4.75 -2.99 31.60
C THR A 6 -3.85 -4.20 31.29
N ILE A 7 -2.99 -4.10 30.27
CA ILE A 7 -2.05 -5.18 29.90
C ILE A 7 -1.01 -5.42 31.00
N ARG A 8 -0.54 -4.37 31.68
CA ARG A 8 0.35 -4.51 32.85
C ARG A 8 -0.38 -5.10 34.06
N ALA A 9 -1.60 -4.67 34.33
CA ALA A 9 -2.37 -5.13 35.49
C ALA A 9 -2.72 -6.62 35.42
N PHE A 10 -2.98 -7.16 34.22
CA PHE A 10 -3.31 -8.57 34.00
C PHE A 10 -2.09 -9.46 33.69
N GLY A 11 -0.88 -8.92 33.62
CA GLY A 11 0.34 -9.69 33.34
C GLY A 11 0.42 -10.28 31.92
N TRP A 12 -0.46 -9.88 31.01
CA TRP A 12 -0.56 -10.42 29.64
C TRP A 12 0.46 -9.87 28.66
N PHE A 13 1.51 -9.22 29.16
CA PHE A 13 2.55 -8.59 28.34
C PHE A 13 3.22 -9.59 27.39
N GLN A 14 3.48 -10.82 27.85
CA GLN A 14 4.17 -11.83 27.05
C GLN A 14 3.32 -12.33 25.87
N SER A 15 2.03 -12.66 26.11
CA SER A 15 1.11 -13.09 25.04
C SER A 15 0.81 -11.98 24.04
N TYR A 16 0.70 -10.72 24.50
CA TYR A 16 0.55 -9.58 23.60
C TYR A 16 1.81 -9.31 22.77
N LYS A 17 2.99 -9.57 23.35
CA LYS A 17 4.27 -9.42 22.65
C LYS A 17 4.43 -10.46 21.54
N GLU A 18 4.06 -11.71 21.80
CA GLU A 18 4.05 -12.78 20.79
C GLU A 18 3.11 -12.43 19.64
N LYS A 19 1.87 -12.03 19.94
CA LYS A 19 0.91 -11.60 18.93
C LYS A 19 1.40 -10.38 18.13
N TYR A 20 2.06 -9.43 18.80
CA TYR A 20 2.68 -8.29 18.13
C TYR A 20 3.80 -8.71 17.18
N PHE A 21 4.66 -9.65 17.58
CA PHE A 21 5.70 -10.18 16.69
C PHE A 21 5.11 -10.92 15.49
N GLU A 22 4.04 -11.69 15.69
CA GLU A 22 3.36 -12.42 14.62
C GLU A 22 2.76 -11.45 13.57
N LEU A 23 2.06 -10.41 14.02
CA LEU A 23 1.56 -9.32 13.18
C LEU A 23 2.69 -8.57 12.46
N LEU A 24 3.81 -8.35 13.14
CA LEU A 24 4.96 -7.65 12.58
C LEU A 24 5.64 -8.49 11.49
N ASP A 25 5.75 -9.79 11.70
CA ASP A 25 6.28 -10.75 10.72
C ASP A 25 5.37 -10.81 9.48
N ASP A 26 4.05 -10.83 9.67
CA ASP A 26 3.08 -10.77 8.57
C ASP A 26 3.18 -9.47 7.76
N CYS A 27 3.40 -8.33 8.41
CA CYS A 27 3.62 -7.05 7.73
C CYS A 27 4.97 -6.99 6.99
N GLN A 28 5.97 -7.77 7.41
CA GLN A 28 7.32 -7.74 6.82
C GLN A 28 7.48 -8.71 5.64
N LYS A 29 6.69 -9.79 5.56
CA LYS A 29 6.72 -10.76 4.45
C LYS A 29 6.67 -10.11 3.05
N PRO A 30 5.78 -9.14 2.74
CA PRO A 30 5.73 -8.50 1.43
C PRO A 30 6.99 -7.71 1.11
N PHE A 31 7.54 -7.01 2.10
CA PHE A 31 8.77 -6.23 1.95
C PHE A 31 9.98 -7.15 1.72
N TYR A 32 10.04 -8.27 2.44
CA TYR A 32 11.08 -9.27 2.25
C TYR A 32 11.02 -9.88 0.84
N LEU A 33 9.83 -10.23 0.35
CA LEU A 33 9.64 -10.73 -1.01
C LEU A 33 10.08 -9.72 -2.08
N LEU A 34 9.80 -8.42 -1.86
CA LEU A 34 10.27 -7.35 -2.75
C LEU A 34 11.81 -7.28 -2.79
N LEU A 35 12.48 -7.37 -1.64
CA LEU A 35 13.94 -7.42 -1.58
C LEU A 35 14.51 -8.68 -2.24
N CYS A 36 13.86 -9.83 -2.04
CA CYS A 36 14.25 -11.08 -2.69
C CYS A 36 14.18 -10.96 -4.21
N ILE A 37 13.10 -10.39 -4.76
CA ILE A 37 12.97 -10.28 -6.21
C ILE A 37 13.93 -9.24 -6.80
N GLN A 38 14.21 -8.14 -6.09
CA GLN A 38 15.24 -7.17 -6.49
C GLN A 38 16.64 -7.81 -6.52
N ARG A 39 16.99 -8.58 -5.49
CA ARG A 39 18.27 -9.32 -5.44
C ARG A 39 18.35 -10.38 -6.54
N TRP A 40 17.28 -11.14 -6.75
CA TRP A 40 17.20 -12.14 -7.81
C TRP A 40 17.42 -11.52 -9.18
N LEU A 41 16.71 -10.42 -9.47
CA LEU A 41 16.83 -9.68 -10.71
C LEU A 41 18.24 -9.10 -10.92
N SER A 42 18.84 -8.56 -9.87
CA SER A 42 20.23 -8.08 -9.91
C SER A 42 21.22 -9.22 -10.18
N LEU A 43 20.99 -10.40 -9.60
CA LEU A 43 21.81 -11.59 -9.86
C LEU A 43 21.66 -12.09 -11.30
N VAL A 44 20.44 -12.14 -11.84
CA VAL A 44 20.18 -12.50 -13.25
C VAL A 44 20.83 -11.47 -14.19
N LEU A 45 20.74 -10.17 -13.90
CA LEU A 45 21.43 -9.12 -14.64
C LEU A 45 22.96 -9.30 -14.58
N GLY A 46 23.51 -9.58 -13.40
CA GLY A 46 24.94 -9.86 -13.24
C GLY A 46 25.41 -11.08 -14.03
N LEU A 47 24.64 -12.18 -13.99
CA LEU A 47 24.93 -13.40 -14.74
C LEU A 47 24.81 -13.20 -16.25
N THR A 48 23.80 -12.47 -16.72
CA THR A 48 23.67 -12.14 -18.14
C THR A 48 24.84 -11.27 -18.61
N VAL A 49 25.26 -10.26 -17.84
CA VAL A 49 26.46 -9.46 -18.16
C VAL A 49 27.72 -10.32 -18.19
N ALA A 50 27.92 -11.20 -17.20
CA ALA A 50 29.08 -12.10 -17.17
C ALA A 50 29.09 -13.09 -18.34
N GLY A 51 27.93 -13.68 -18.66
CA GLY A 51 27.76 -14.56 -19.82
C GLY A 51 28.02 -13.83 -21.13
N MET A 52 27.47 -12.62 -21.28
CA MET A 52 27.69 -11.76 -22.45
C MET A 52 29.16 -11.34 -22.61
N ALA A 53 29.83 -10.98 -21.52
CA ALA A 53 31.27 -10.67 -21.53
C ALA A 53 32.09 -11.89 -22.00
N THR A 54 31.73 -13.08 -21.51
CA THR A 54 32.38 -14.34 -21.92
C THR A 54 32.17 -14.61 -23.42
N VAL A 55 30.95 -14.42 -23.92
CA VAL A 55 30.62 -14.56 -25.35
C VAL A 55 31.38 -13.53 -26.18
N LEU A 56 31.46 -12.27 -25.76
CA LEU A 56 32.23 -11.23 -26.43
C LEU A 56 33.70 -11.57 -26.53
N THR A 57 34.31 -11.99 -25.42
CA THR A 57 35.71 -12.38 -25.42
C THR A 57 35.94 -13.59 -26.32
N GLY A 58 35.04 -14.58 -26.30
CA GLY A 58 35.11 -15.75 -27.19
C GLY A 58 34.98 -15.39 -28.67
N ILE A 59 34.01 -14.54 -29.01
CA ILE A 59 33.83 -14.04 -30.37
C ILE A 59 35.04 -13.21 -30.78
N ALA A 60 35.49 -12.24 -29.99
CA ALA A 60 36.65 -11.40 -30.31
C ALA A 60 37.93 -12.21 -30.60
N VAL A 61 38.10 -13.35 -29.92
CA VAL A 61 39.19 -14.29 -30.21
C VAL A 61 38.94 -15.05 -31.53
N ALA A 62 37.71 -15.45 -31.82
CA ALA A 62 37.33 -16.22 -33.01
C ALA A 62 37.27 -15.41 -34.33
N ILE A 63 36.82 -14.15 -34.30
CA ILE A 63 36.73 -13.27 -35.49
C ILE A 63 38.04 -12.52 -35.79
N ARG A 64 39.17 -12.89 -35.18
CA ARG A 64 40.51 -12.33 -35.48
C ARG A 64 40.93 -12.39 -36.97
N GLY A 65 40.13 -12.99 -37.86
CA GLY A 65 40.34 -13.01 -39.31
C GLY A 65 39.10 -12.78 -40.19
N THR A 66 37.96 -12.31 -39.67
CA THR A 66 36.72 -12.09 -40.47
C THR A 66 36.20 -10.66 -40.33
N ASN A 67 35.67 -10.08 -41.43
CA ASN A 67 35.21 -8.68 -41.55
C ASN A 67 33.94 -8.32 -40.74
N VAL A 68 33.60 -9.08 -39.70
CA VAL A 68 32.48 -8.74 -38.82
C VAL A 68 32.94 -7.63 -37.87
N SER A 69 32.32 -6.45 -37.95
CA SER A 69 32.64 -5.34 -37.07
C SER A 69 32.22 -5.67 -35.63
N ALA A 70 33.21 -5.79 -34.75
CA ALA A 70 33.02 -5.98 -33.31
C ALA A 70 32.07 -4.93 -32.68
N GLY A 71 31.93 -3.77 -33.32
CA GLY A 71 30.99 -2.72 -32.92
C GLY A 71 29.53 -3.17 -32.93
N PHE A 72 29.07 -3.93 -33.94
CA PHE A 72 27.67 -4.40 -34.00
C PHE A 72 27.33 -5.37 -32.88
N ILE A 73 28.29 -6.22 -32.50
CA ILE A 73 28.12 -7.20 -31.42
C ILE A 73 28.05 -6.47 -30.07
N GLY A 74 28.93 -5.47 -29.85
CA GLY A 74 28.84 -4.61 -28.68
C GLY A 74 27.49 -3.89 -28.57
N ILE A 75 26.97 -3.37 -29.69
CA ILE A 75 25.66 -2.69 -29.73
C ILE A 75 24.51 -3.64 -29.38
N ALA A 76 24.48 -4.85 -29.92
CA ALA A 76 23.43 -5.83 -29.62
C ALA A 76 23.38 -6.17 -28.12
N LEU A 77 24.53 -6.26 -27.46
CA LEU A 77 24.65 -6.60 -26.05
C LEU A 77 24.24 -5.45 -25.14
N VAL A 78 24.68 -4.22 -25.46
CA VAL A 78 24.23 -3.03 -24.74
C VAL A 78 22.71 -2.91 -24.83
N ASN A 79 22.10 -3.19 -25.98
CA ASN A 79 20.66 -3.18 -26.14
C ASN A 79 19.97 -4.24 -25.26
N MET A 80 20.47 -5.47 -25.23
CA MET A 80 19.90 -6.55 -24.41
C MET A 80 20.03 -6.26 -22.91
N MET A 81 21.17 -5.72 -22.48
CA MET A 81 21.40 -5.27 -21.10
C MET A 81 20.44 -4.14 -20.72
N THR A 82 20.28 -3.15 -21.60
CA THR A 82 19.35 -2.03 -21.40
C THR A 82 17.92 -2.52 -21.30
N LEU A 83 17.48 -3.41 -22.21
CA LEU A 83 16.13 -3.97 -22.20
C LEU A 83 15.83 -4.72 -20.89
N SER A 84 16.79 -5.47 -20.37
CA SER A 84 16.65 -6.19 -19.10
C SER A 84 16.51 -5.22 -17.92
N GLN A 85 17.30 -4.14 -17.90
CA GLN A 85 17.21 -3.07 -16.90
C GLN A 85 15.87 -2.31 -16.99
N THR A 86 15.37 -2.08 -18.20
CA THR A 86 14.09 -1.41 -18.44
C THR A 86 12.93 -2.27 -17.97
N LEU A 87 12.91 -3.57 -18.27
CA LEU A 87 11.90 -4.51 -17.77
C LEU A 87 11.89 -4.58 -16.24
N ALA A 88 13.07 -4.61 -15.62
CA ALA A 88 13.22 -4.55 -14.17
C ALA A 88 12.56 -3.31 -13.57
N SER A 89 12.83 -2.15 -14.16
CA SER A 89 12.28 -0.87 -13.73
C SER A 89 10.77 -0.83 -13.92
N LEU A 90 10.28 -1.35 -15.05
CA LEU A 90 8.85 -1.39 -15.38
C LEU A 90 8.07 -2.26 -14.38
N LEU A 91 8.61 -3.41 -13.97
CA LEU A 91 7.98 -4.24 -12.93
C LEU A 91 7.92 -3.53 -11.56
N MET A 92 8.96 -2.78 -11.19
CA MET A 92 8.94 -1.97 -9.97
C MET A 92 7.89 -0.86 -10.05
N PHE A 93 7.83 -0.14 -11.17
CA PHE A 93 6.79 0.87 -11.40
C PHE A 93 5.39 0.27 -11.38
N TRP A 94 5.18 -0.88 -12.03
CA TRP A 94 3.91 -1.59 -12.02
C TRP A 94 3.47 -1.96 -10.61
N THR A 95 4.37 -2.54 -9.80
CA THR A 95 4.08 -2.92 -8.41
C THR A 95 3.74 -1.69 -7.54
N SER A 96 4.46 -0.59 -7.74
CA SER A 96 4.20 0.67 -7.05
C SER A 96 2.85 1.28 -7.45
N LEU A 97 2.51 1.20 -8.74
CA LEU A 97 1.25 1.69 -9.28
C LEU A 97 0.08 0.84 -8.75
N GLU A 98 0.19 -0.48 -8.77
CA GLU A 98 -0.80 -1.41 -8.19
C GLU A 98 -1.06 -1.10 -6.72
N THR A 99 0.00 -0.89 -5.93
CA THR A 99 -0.10 -0.53 -4.51
C THR A 99 -0.82 0.82 -4.33
N SER A 100 -0.51 1.80 -5.18
CA SER A 100 -1.10 3.15 -5.12
C SER A 100 -2.57 3.14 -5.54
N LEU A 101 -2.92 2.38 -6.58
CA LEU A 101 -4.31 2.14 -6.99
C LEU A 101 -5.11 1.43 -5.90
N GLY A 102 -4.50 0.43 -5.24
CA GLY A 102 -5.10 -0.25 -4.09
C GLY A 102 -5.42 0.73 -2.94
N ALA A 103 -4.51 1.65 -2.63
CA ALA A 103 -4.76 2.70 -1.64
C ALA A 103 -5.88 3.65 -2.08
N GLY A 104 -5.87 4.10 -3.34
CA GLY A 104 -6.92 4.97 -3.90
C GLY A 104 -8.30 4.31 -3.91
N SER A 105 -8.37 3.01 -4.23
CA SER A 105 -9.63 2.25 -4.21
C SER A 105 -10.23 2.21 -2.80
N ARG A 106 -9.42 2.02 -1.76
CA ARG A 106 -9.87 2.03 -0.36
C ARG A 106 -10.39 3.39 0.09
N VAL A 107 -9.74 4.47 -0.33
CA VAL A 107 -10.22 5.83 -0.06
C VAL A 107 -11.56 6.07 -0.75
N ARG A 108 -11.69 5.63 -2.01
CA ARG A 108 -12.95 5.73 -2.74
C ARG A 108 -14.07 4.92 -2.07
N THR A 109 -13.80 3.68 -1.66
CA THR A 109 -14.77 2.86 -0.91
C THR A 109 -15.17 3.54 0.40
N PHE A 110 -14.23 4.16 1.13
CA PHE A 110 -14.54 4.91 2.34
C PHE A 110 -15.47 6.11 2.06
N THR A 111 -15.23 6.84 0.98
CA THR A 111 -16.10 7.96 0.57
C THR A 111 -17.47 7.50 0.09
N GLU A 112 -17.57 6.34 -0.58
CA GLU A 112 -18.84 5.81 -1.10
C GLU A 112 -19.68 5.10 -0.03
N ASP A 113 -19.07 4.40 0.94
CA ASP A 113 -19.79 3.67 2.01
C ASP A 113 -20.11 4.54 3.23
N THR A 114 -19.41 5.67 3.42
CA THR A 114 -19.72 6.57 4.53
C THR A 114 -20.94 7.41 4.18
N THR A 115 -22.07 7.13 4.83
CA THR A 115 -23.26 7.99 4.77
C THR A 115 -22.89 9.40 5.21
N VAL A 116 -22.84 10.33 4.26
CA VAL A 116 -22.67 11.76 4.51
C VAL A 116 -23.98 12.27 5.12
N GLU A 117 -23.91 12.99 6.25
CA GLU A 117 -25.08 13.71 6.76
C GLU A 117 -25.53 14.71 5.68
N ASP A 118 -26.81 14.67 5.30
CA ASP A 118 -27.39 15.60 4.32
C ASP A 118 -27.06 17.04 4.73
N GLU A 119 -26.58 17.86 3.79
CA GLU A 119 -26.46 19.31 4.02
C GLU A 119 -27.83 19.86 4.47
N PRO A 120 -27.84 20.84 5.40
CA PRO A 120 -29.09 21.43 5.87
C PRO A 120 -29.87 21.98 4.68
N LYS A 121 -30.96 21.29 4.31
CA LYS A 121 -31.83 21.64 3.18
C LYS A 121 -32.56 22.96 3.37
N GLU A 122 -32.52 23.52 4.58
CA GLU A 122 -33.22 24.75 4.95
C GLU A 122 -32.23 25.81 5.44
N PRO A 123 -32.33 27.05 4.92
CA PRO A 123 -31.53 28.16 5.42
C PRO A 123 -31.91 28.46 6.87
N VAL A 124 -30.94 28.33 7.78
CA VAL A 124 -31.09 28.77 9.16
C VAL A 124 -31.17 30.30 9.20
N PRO A 125 -32.12 30.91 9.93
CA PRO A 125 -32.20 32.37 10.07
C PRO A 125 -30.92 32.97 10.67
N GLU A 126 -30.55 34.20 10.28
CA GLU A 126 -29.37 34.90 10.87
C GLU A 126 -29.48 35.10 12.39
N ALA A 127 -30.70 35.17 12.91
CA ALA A 127 -30.99 35.28 14.34
C ALA A 127 -31.14 33.92 15.04
N TRP A 128 -30.76 32.81 14.41
CA TRP A 128 -30.81 31.49 15.01
C TRP A 128 -29.66 31.30 16.02
N PRO A 129 -29.94 30.72 17.21
CA PRO A 129 -31.24 30.40 17.77
C PRO A 129 -31.91 31.62 18.43
N GLN A 130 -33.18 31.89 18.09
CA GLN A 130 -33.94 33.01 18.68
C GLN A 130 -34.42 32.73 20.12
N SER A 131 -34.57 31.45 20.46
CA SER A 131 -34.90 30.96 21.79
C SER A 131 -34.02 29.74 22.05
N GLY A 132 -33.44 29.64 23.25
CA GLY A 132 -32.56 28.54 23.63
C GLY A 132 -33.28 27.23 23.96
N VAL A 133 -34.57 27.13 23.64
CA VAL A 133 -35.41 25.98 23.98
C VAL A 133 -35.04 24.78 23.10
N VAL A 134 -34.70 23.66 23.74
CA VAL A 134 -34.40 22.41 23.06
C VAL A 134 -35.46 21.38 23.42
N LYS A 135 -36.27 21.00 22.42
CA LYS A 135 -37.33 19.99 22.58
C LYS A 135 -36.95 18.71 21.86
N PHE A 136 -36.81 17.64 22.63
CA PHE A 136 -36.78 16.27 22.14
C PHE A 136 -38.21 15.73 22.23
N ASP A 137 -38.73 15.18 21.14
CA ASP A 137 -40.06 14.56 21.12
C ASP A 137 -39.98 13.12 20.60
N ASN A 138 -40.22 12.16 21.49
CA ASN A 138 -40.24 10.72 21.24
C ASN A 138 -38.99 10.21 20.51
N VAL A 139 -37.82 10.77 20.82
CA VAL A 139 -36.58 10.46 20.13
C VAL A 139 -36.07 9.09 20.56
N THR A 140 -35.83 8.23 19.58
CA THR A 140 -35.22 6.91 19.76
C THR A 140 -33.91 6.87 18.98
N THR A 141 -32.80 6.59 19.63
CA THR A 141 -31.48 6.51 18.98
C THR A 141 -30.89 5.12 19.15
N CYS A 142 -30.20 4.66 18.10
CA CYS A 142 -29.48 3.40 18.11
C CYS A 142 -28.07 3.64 17.57
N TYR A 143 -27.09 3.01 18.19
CA TYR A 143 -25.71 3.00 17.72
C TYR A 143 -25.40 1.75 16.87
N SER A 144 -26.23 0.72 17.02
CA SER A 144 -26.16 -0.59 16.34
C SER A 144 -27.57 -1.19 16.32
N ASP A 145 -27.73 -2.51 16.21
CA ASP A 145 -29.05 -3.17 16.10
C ASP A 145 -29.97 -2.99 17.32
N PHE A 146 -29.43 -2.54 18.46
CA PHE A 146 -30.21 -2.28 19.67
C PHE A 146 -30.31 -0.77 19.98
N PRO A 147 -31.51 -0.26 20.29
CA PRO A 147 -31.70 1.14 20.64
C PRO A 147 -31.08 1.45 22.01
N ALA A 148 -30.24 2.48 22.04
CA ALA A 148 -29.56 2.99 23.23
C ALA A 148 -30.47 3.93 24.04
N LEU A 149 -31.33 4.68 23.35
CA LEU A 149 -32.37 5.53 23.95
C LEU A 149 -33.70 5.23 23.27
N ARG A 150 -34.78 5.16 24.05
CA ARG A 150 -36.14 4.94 23.56
C ARG A 150 -37.08 5.99 24.12
N ASN A 151 -37.91 6.56 23.25
CA ASN A 151 -39.02 7.44 23.60
C ASN A 151 -38.66 8.61 24.53
N LEU A 152 -37.54 9.29 24.24
CA LEU A 152 -37.13 10.46 25.02
C LEU A 152 -37.97 11.68 24.59
N SER A 153 -38.81 12.18 25.50
CA SER A 153 -39.52 13.44 25.36
C SER A 153 -39.15 14.38 26.51
N ILE A 154 -38.26 15.34 26.25
CA ILE A 154 -37.81 16.34 27.23
C ILE A 154 -37.74 17.71 26.56
N GLU A 155 -38.05 18.76 27.32
CA GLU A 155 -37.99 20.16 26.88
C GLU A 155 -37.13 20.91 27.89
N ILE A 156 -36.06 21.54 27.42
CA ILE A 156 -35.05 22.27 28.21
C ILE A 156 -35.10 23.74 27.83
#